data_AF-A0A443IPN3-F1
#
_entry.id   AF-A0A443IPN3-F1
#
_cell.length_a   1.000
_cell.length_b   1.000
_cell.length_c   1.000
_cell.angle_alpha   90.00
_cell.angle_beta   90.00
_cell.angle_gamma   90.00
#
_symmetry.space_group_name_H-M   'P 1'
#
loop_
_entity.id
_entity.type
_entity.pdbx_description
1 polymer ?
#
loop_
_entity_poly.entity_id
_entity_poly.type
_entity_poly.pdbx_seq_one_letter_code
_entity_poly.pdbx_strand_id
1 'polypeptide(L)'
;MTSGSNILPHLAADVAKLHREAEGFEKEAIKKALAAGRKLNEAKAMTRHGEWSEWLATTGIGERTAQRYMRRDRCALNSDTVTDLGGIGATLEWLKPVQLPPKGSILLASADGFDPEGNDLMGFVWPEGKGYHVAMLDLRPEWPHMKKTNRAIVPAAAGETPIWLTLWSSFDWRLKEMTFETISDRPNIEDVVSMVQAFHKDSPGAGR
;
A
#
# COMPACT_ATOMS: atom_id res chain seq x y z
N MET A 1 -2.66 28.71 55.84
CA MET A 1 -2.27 29.14 54.49
C MET A 1 -1.63 27.97 53.77
N THR A 2 -2.41 27.20 53.01
CA THR A 2 -1.93 26.06 52.22
C THR A 2 -2.24 26.32 50.75
N SER A 3 -1.50 27.25 50.15
CA SER A 3 -1.49 27.47 48.69
C SER A 3 -0.69 26.37 47.99
N GLY A 4 -1.01 25.11 48.28
CA GLY A 4 -0.64 23.96 47.46
C GLY A 4 -1.53 23.92 46.22
N SER A 5 -1.52 25.04 45.48
CA SER A 5 -2.35 25.32 44.32
C SER A 5 -2.22 24.16 43.33
N ASN A 6 -3.37 23.69 42.88
CA ASN A 6 -3.60 22.44 42.18
C ASN A 6 -2.82 22.37 40.85
N ILE A 7 -1.54 22.00 40.92
CA ILE A 7 -0.61 21.98 39.79
C ILE A 7 -0.96 20.87 38.79
N LEU A 8 -1.56 19.78 39.26
CA LEU A 8 -1.88 18.62 38.45
C LEU A 8 -2.88 18.93 37.31
N PRO A 9 -4.01 19.64 37.54
CA PRO A 9 -4.87 20.11 36.45
C PRO A 9 -4.19 21.02 35.43
N HIS A 10 -3.28 21.91 35.87
CA HIS A 10 -2.55 22.78 34.94
C HIS A 10 -1.58 21.97 34.07
N LEU A 11 -0.82 21.06 34.68
CA LEU A 11 0.05 20.13 33.96
C LEU A 11 -0.75 19.24 32.99
N ALA A 12 -1.92 18.75 33.40
CA ALA A 12 -2.79 17.97 32.53
C ALA A 12 -3.26 18.79 31.31
N ALA A 13 -3.62 20.06 31.50
CA ALA A 13 -3.98 20.95 30.41
C ALA A 13 -2.80 21.23 29.46
N ASP A 14 -1.60 21.46 30.01
CA ASP A 14 -0.38 21.67 29.23
C ASP A 14 0.00 20.42 28.43
N VAL A 15 -0.01 19.25 29.05
CA VAL A 15 0.27 17.97 28.39
C VAL A 15 -0.74 17.72 27.26
N ALA A 16 -2.04 17.92 27.52
CA ALA A 16 -3.06 17.75 26.50
C ALA A 16 -2.89 18.73 25.33
N LYS A 17 -2.46 19.97 25.60
CA LYS A 17 -2.14 20.96 24.56
C LYS A 17 -0.94 20.52 23.73
N LEU A 18 0.19 20.23 24.38
CA LEU A 18 1.43 19.81 23.71
C LEU A 18 1.23 18.54 22.87
N HIS A 19 0.44 17.59 23.38
CA HIS A 19 0.09 16.38 22.65
C HIS A 19 -0.67 16.68 21.35
N ARG A 20 -1.73 17.51 21.41
CA ARG A 20 -2.48 17.92 20.21
C ARG A 20 -1.61 18.68 19.21
N GLU A 21 -0.70 19.54 19.68
CA GLU A 21 0.25 20.25 18.82
C GLU A 21 1.21 19.28 18.13
N ALA A 22 1.76 18.31 18.87
CA ALA A 22 2.63 17.27 18.32
C ALA A 22 1.92 16.43 17.24
N GLU A 23 0.69 15.97 17.49
CA GLU A 23 -0.13 15.26 16.50
C GLU A 23 -0.42 16.12 15.26
N GLY A 24 -0.70 17.41 15.47
CA GLY A 24 -0.92 18.36 14.39
C GLY A 24 0.32 18.51 13.50
N PHE A 25 1.50 18.69 14.10
CA PHE A 25 2.75 18.79 13.36
C PHE A 25 3.11 17.51 12.63
N GLU A 26 2.85 16.33 13.21
CA GLU A 26 3.07 15.06 12.54
C GLU A 26 2.18 14.90 11.30
N LYS A 27 0.87 15.17 11.42
CA LYS A 27 -0.07 15.12 10.29
C LYS A 27 0.34 16.08 9.18
N GLU A 28 0.76 17.29 9.52
CA GLU A 28 1.26 18.25 8.53
C GLU A 28 2.57 17.77 7.88
N ALA A 29 3.50 17.22 8.64
CA ALA A 29 4.73 16.64 8.10
C ALA A 29 4.44 15.51 7.09
N ILE A 30 3.47 14.63 7.39
CA ILE A 30 3.01 13.57 6.48
C ILE A 30 2.46 14.17 5.18
N LYS A 31 1.55 15.15 5.26
CA LYS A 31 0.97 15.81 4.08
C LYS A 31 2.03 16.46 3.21
N LYS A 32 2.99 17.17 3.82
CA LYS A 32 4.11 17.80 3.10
C LYS A 32 5.02 16.76 2.44
N ALA A 33 5.30 15.65 3.10
CA ALA A 33 6.09 14.56 2.53
C ALA A 33 5.42 13.92 1.30
N LEU A 34 4.10 13.69 1.35
CA LEU A 34 3.33 13.18 0.20
C LEU A 34 3.31 14.20 -0.96
N ALA A 35 3.07 15.48 -0.66
CA ALA A 35 3.11 16.54 -1.67
C ALA A 35 4.50 16.68 -2.33
N ALA A 36 5.57 16.59 -1.53
CA ALA A 36 6.94 16.57 -2.05
C ALA A 36 7.17 15.37 -2.96
N GLY A 37 6.70 14.17 -2.59
CA GLY A 37 6.78 12.96 -3.41
C GLY A 37 6.13 13.14 -4.78
N ARG A 38 4.92 13.71 -4.83
CA ARG A 38 4.22 14.04 -6.07
C ARG A 38 5.02 14.98 -6.95
N LYS A 39 5.53 16.07 -6.38
CA LYS A 39 6.34 17.06 -7.12
C LYS A 39 7.65 16.48 -7.63
N LEU A 40 8.29 15.60 -6.86
CA LEU A 40 9.49 14.88 -7.29
C LEU A 40 9.21 13.90 -8.44
N ASN A 41 8.07 13.20 -8.40
CA ASN A 41 7.65 12.31 -9.49
C ASN A 41 7.32 13.12 -10.77
N GLU A 42 6.59 14.23 -10.65
CA GLU A 42 6.32 15.16 -11.75
C GLU A 42 7.62 15.67 -12.38
N ALA A 43 8.55 16.16 -11.55
CA ALA A 43 9.84 16.64 -12.01
C ALA A 43 10.64 15.54 -12.72
N LYS A 44 10.73 14.33 -12.14
CA LYS A 44 11.50 13.23 -12.73
C LYS A 44 10.97 12.79 -14.10
N ALA A 45 9.67 12.91 -14.33
CA ALA A 45 9.07 12.63 -15.64
C ALA A 45 9.45 13.68 -16.70
N MET A 46 9.81 14.90 -16.28
CA MET A 46 10.21 16.01 -17.16
C MET A 46 11.73 16.11 -17.34
N THR A 47 12.51 15.54 -16.42
CA THR A 47 13.98 15.57 -16.46
C THR A 47 14.53 14.58 -17.48
N ARG A 48 15.52 15.00 -18.28
CA ARG A 48 16.20 14.10 -19.21
C ARG A 48 17.08 13.10 -18.46
N HIS A 49 17.43 12.01 -19.13
CA HIS A 49 18.40 11.05 -18.60
C HIS A 49 19.72 11.75 -18.25
N GLY A 50 20.22 11.49 -17.04
CA GLY A 50 21.47 12.07 -16.53
C GLY A 50 21.32 13.39 -15.76
N GLU A 51 20.28 14.19 -16.03
CA GLU A 51 20.11 15.53 -15.42
C GLU A 51 19.43 15.48 -14.03
N TRP A 52 18.88 14.33 -13.63
CA TRP A 52 18.12 14.18 -12.38
C TRP A 52 18.92 14.59 -11.14
N SER A 53 20.17 14.13 -11.03
CA SER A 53 20.99 14.38 -9.84
C SER A 53 21.35 15.86 -9.68
N GLU A 54 21.62 16.56 -10.77
CA GLU A 54 21.91 17.99 -10.77
C GLU A 54 20.67 18.80 -10.40
N TRP A 55 19.52 18.47 -11.00
CA TRP A 55 18.25 19.10 -10.64
C TRP A 55 17.88 18.86 -9.18
N LEU A 56 18.04 17.63 -8.69
CA LEU A 56 17.69 17.32 -7.31
C LEU A 56 18.54 18.12 -6.32
N ALA A 57 19.82 18.34 -6.63
CA ALA A 57 20.71 19.15 -5.79
C ALA A 57 20.18 20.59 -5.58
N THR A 58 19.45 21.17 -6.55
CA THR A 58 18.88 22.52 -6.42
C THR A 58 17.74 22.60 -5.39
N THR A 59 17.16 21.46 -5.01
CA THR A 59 16.08 21.38 -4.01
C THR A 59 16.58 21.34 -2.57
N GLY A 60 17.87 21.06 -2.36
CA GLY A 60 18.45 20.81 -1.04
C GLY A 60 18.07 19.44 -0.43
N ILE A 61 17.33 18.60 -1.16
CA ILE A 61 16.92 17.26 -0.71
C ILE A 61 17.93 16.22 -1.18
N GLY A 62 18.40 15.36 -0.27
CA GLY A 62 19.25 14.22 -0.63
C GLY A 62 18.48 13.11 -1.36
N GLU A 63 19.14 12.41 -2.29
CA GLU A 63 18.56 11.35 -3.13
C GLU A 63 17.76 10.31 -2.32
N ARG A 64 18.30 9.82 -1.19
CA ARG A 64 17.61 8.85 -0.32
C ARG A 64 16.26 9.39 0.21
N THR A 65 16.20 10.67 0.56
CA THR A 65 14.97 11.31 1.05
C THR A 65 13.98 11.50 -0.10
N ALA A 66 14.45 11.96 -1.26
CA ALA A 66 13.63 12.11 -2.45
C ALA A 66 12.98 10.79 -2.86
N GLN A 67 13.76 9.70 -2.93
CA GLN A 67 13.26 8.36 -3.24
C GLN A 67 12.20 7.88 -2.26
N ARG A 68 12.37 8.14 -0.95
CA ARG A 68 11.38 7.80 0.08
C ARG A 68 10.06 8.54 -0.11
N TYR A 69 10.11 9.83 -0.43
CA TYR A 69 8.90 10.62 -0.72
C TYR A 69 8.20 10.16 -1.99
N MET A 70 8.96 10.03 -3.09
CA MET A 70 8.45 9.55 -4.38
C MET A 70 7.78 8.19 -4.27
N ARG A 71 8.38 7.27 -3.49
CA ARG A 71 7.83 5.92 -3.31
C ARG A 71 6.44 5.92 -2.68
N ARG A 72 6.20 6.76 -1.67
CA ARG A 72 4.88 6.85 -1.03
C ARG A 72 3.80 7.33 -1.98
N ASP A 73 4.12 8.34 -2.79
CA ASP A 73 3.22 8.87 -3.80
C ASP A 73 2.93 7.82 -4.89
N ARG A 74 3.95 7.10 -5.36
CA ARG A 74 3.76 5.98 -6.32
C ARG A 74 2.87 4.88 -5.75
N CYS A 75 2.99 4.56 -4.45
CA CYS A 75 2.15 3.58 -3.75
C CYS A 75 0.74 4.10 -3.39
N ALA A 76 0.36 5.30 -3.84
CA ALA A 76 -0.97 5.87 -3.68
C ALA A 76 -1.46 6.01 -2.22
N LEU A 77 -0.53 6.21 -1.28
CA LEU A 77 -0.88 6.39 0.14
C LEU A 77 -1.38 7.82 0.41
N ASN A 78 -2.39 7.96 1.27
CA ASN A 78 -2.88 9.24 1.77
C ASN A 78 -2.40 9.50 3.21
N SER A 79 -2.70 10.69 3.77
CA SER A 79 -2.22 11.07 5.11
C SER A 79 -2.78 10.19 6.22
N ASP A 80 -4.03 9.78 6.09
CA ASP A 80 -4.74 9.02 7.11
C ASP A 80 -4.17 7.60 7.15
N THR A 81 -3.97 6.99 5.97
CA THR A 81 -3.28 5.70 5.82
C THR A 81 -1.87 5.71 6.42
N VAL A 82 -1.08 6.77 6.18
CA VAL A 82 0.28 6.87 6.74
C VAL A 82 0.23 7.01 8.27
N THR A 83 -0.75 7.75 8.79
CA THR A 83 -0.97 7.89 10.23
C THR A 83 -1.35 6.54 10.83
N ASP A 84 -2.30 5.85 10.22
CA ASP A 84 -2.74 4.53 10.63
C ASP A 84 -1.55 3.59 10.69
N LEU A 85 -0.76 3.47 9.63
CA LEU A 85 0.44 2.61 9.57
C LEU A 85 1.51 2.92 10.63
N GLY A 86 1.35 3.94 11.49
CA GLY A 86 2.30 4.31 12.54
C GLY A 86 3.26 5.41 12.12
N GLY A 87 2.83 6.26 11.19
CA GLY A 87 3.58 7.41 10.71
C GLY A 87 4.62 7.08 9.63
N ILE A 88 5.48 8.08 9.37
CA ILE A 88 6.46 8.11 8.28
C ILE A 88 7.41 6.90 8.33
N GLY A 89 7.98 6.61 9.51
CA GLY A 89 8.97 5.54 9.67
C GLY A 89 8.37 4.15 9.43
N ALA A 90 7.29 3.83 10.14
CA ALA A 90 6.60 2.54 10.02
C ALA A 90 6.06 2.29 8.62
N THR A 91 5.54 3.34 7.96
CA THR A 91 5.11 3.24 6.55
C THR A 91 6.25 2.82 5.62
N LEU A 92 7.49 3.30 5.83
CA LEU A 92 8.61 2.93 4.96
C LEU A 92 9.02 1.47 5.15
N GLU A 93 8.94 0.97 6.37
CA GLU A 93 9.17 -0.44 6.71
C GLU A 93 8.09 -1.32 6.10
N TRP A 94 6.82 -0.96 6.28
CA TRP A 94 5.67 -1.65 5.68
C TRP A 94 5.73 -1.68 4.16
N LEU A 95 6.20 -0.60 3.54
CA LEU A 95 6.34 -0.56 2.09
C LEU A 95 7.44 -1.51 1.59
N LYS A 96 8.45 -1.93 2.37
CA LYS A 96 9.58 -2.76 1.86
C LYS A 96 9.14 -3.94 0.96
N PRO A 97 8.16 -4.78 1.35
CA PRO A 97 7.67 -5.86 0.50
C PRO A 97 6.68 -5.41 -0.61
N VAL A 98 6.17 -4.18 -0.57
CA VAL A 98 5.27 -3.59 -1.57
C VAL A 98 6.08 -3.14 -2.78
N GLN A 99 6.35 -4.08 -3.69
CA GLN A 99 7.11 -3.84 -4.92
C GLN A 99 6.44 -4.57 -6.09
N LEU A 100 6.50 -3.96 -7.27
CA LEU A 100 6.03 -4.65 -8.47
C LEU A 100 6.92 -5.88 -8.75
N PRO A 101 6.33 -7.05 -8.99
CA PRO A 101 7.08 -8.27 -9.21
C PRO A 101 7.83 -8.23 -10.56
N PRO A 102 9.06 -8.78 -10.64
CA PRO A 102 9.77 -8.92 -11.91
C PRO A 102 9.07 -9.88 -12.89
N LYS A 103 9.55 -9.89 -14.14
CA LYS A 103 9.03 -10.81 -15.15
C LYS A 103 9.20 -12.27 -14.71
N GLY A 104 8.13 -13.05 -14.83
CA GLY A 104 8.14 -14.46 -14.44
C GLY A 104 7.72 -14.70 -12.99
N SER A 105 7.49 -13.66 -12.19
CA SER A 105 7.00 -13.79 -10.83
C SER A 105 5.62 -13.16 -10.64
N ILE A 106 5.01 -13.44 -9.49
CA ILE A 106 3.73 -12.88 -9.06
C ILE A 106 3.89 -12.32 -7.65
N LEU A 107 3.28 -11.16 -7.40
CA LEU A 107 3.10 -10.63 -6.06
C LEU A 107 1.73 -11.06 -5.58
N LEU A 108 1.71 -11.78 -4.46
CA LEU A 108 0.53 -12.09 -3.69
C LEU A 108 0.35 -11.04 -2.60
N ALA A 109 -0.87 -10.58 -2.39
CA ALA A 109 -1.29 -9.78 -1.26
C ALA A 109 -2.48 -10.46 -0.58
N SER A 110 -2.49 -10.55 0.74
CA SER A 110 -3.63 -11.07 1.51
C SER A 110 -3.89 -10.18 2.70
N ALA A 111 -5.15 -9.87 2.98
CA ALA A 111 -5.54 -9.48 4.33
C ALA A 111 -5.52 -10.75 5.19
N ASP A 112 -5.24 -10.61 6.48
CA ASP A 112 -5.39 -11.68 7.49
C ASP A 112 -4.37 -12.83 7.43
N GLY A 113 -3.36 -12.71 6.54
CA GLY A 113 -2.16 -13.53 6.58
C GLY A 113 -2.35 -14.95 6.06
N PHE A 114 -2.68 -15.09 4.77
CA PHE A 114 -2.81 -16.38 4.07
C PHE A 114 -3.52 -17.43 4.94
N ASP A 115 -4.84 -17.34 5.06
CA ASP A 115 -5.68 -18.44 5.57
C ASP A 115 -5.87 -19.49 4.46
N PRO A 116 -5.16 -20.64 4.50
CA PRO A 116 -5.37 -21.72 3.53
C PRO A 116 -6.74 -22.40 3.68
N GLU A 117 -7.48 -22.16 4.77
CA GLU A 117 -8.83 -22.68 4.98
C GLU A 117 -9.92 -21.85 4.26
N GLY A 118 -9.53 -20.76 3.59
CA GLY A 118 -10.33 -20.14 2.53
C GLY A 118 -11.24 -18.99 2.96
N ASN A 119 -10.88 -18.20 3.97
CA ASN A 119 -11.67 -17.03 4.36
C ASN A 119 -11.10 -15.68 3.88
N ASP A 120 -10.11 -15.68 2.98
CA ASP A 120 -9.39 -14.45 2.66
C ASP A 120 -9.68 -13.91 1.25
N LEU A 121 -9.74 -12.58 1.16
CA LEU A 121 -9.57 -11.87 -0.09
C LEU A 121 -8.08 -11.89 -0.45
N MET A 122 -7.75 -12.30 -1.66
CA MET A 122 -6.38 -12.34 -2.18
C MET A 122 -6.24 -11.42 -3.39
N GLY A 123 -5.17 -10.64 -3.41
CA GLY A 123 -4.75 -9.80 -4.51
C GLY A 123 -3.54 -10.40 -5.21
N PHE A 124 -3.53 -10.31 -6.53
CA PHE A 124 -2.45 -10.81 -7.37
C PHE A 124 -2.00 -9.73 -8.33
N VAL A 125 -0.70 -9.51 -8.42
CA VAL A 125 -0.09 -8.62 -9.42
C VAL A 125 0.99 -9.39 -10.17
N TRP A 126 1.01 -9.30 -11.49
CA TRP A 126 2.10 -9.86 -12.29
C TRP A 126 2.31 -9.06 -13.58
N PRO A 127 3.55 -9.01 -14.10
CA PRO A 127 3.83 -8.39 -15.38
C PRO A 127 3.35 -9.27 -16.55
N GLU A 128 2.72 -8.64 -17.54
CA GLU A 128 2.30 -9.29 -18.78
C GLU A 128 2.36 -8.29 -19.94
N GLY A 129 3.01 -8.68 -21.04
CA GLY A 129 3.25 -7.76 -22.16
C GLY A 129 4.02 -6.50 -21.74
N LYS A 130 3.41 -5.33 -21.98
CA LYS A 130 3.97 -4.00 -21.66
C LYS A 130 3.38 -3.39 -20.37
N GLY A 131 2.78 -4.20 -19.51
CA GLY A 131 2.10 -3.71 -18.32
C GLY A 131 2.02 -4.74 -17.22
N TYR A 132 1.11 -4.48 -16.30
CA TYR A 132 0.80 -5.35 -15.18
C TYR A 132 -0.68 -5.67 -15.20
N HIS A 133 -1.00 -6.88 -14.78
CA HIS A 133 -2.35 -7.21 -14.39
C HIS A 133 -2.49 -7.15 -12.88
N VAL A 134 -3.71 -6.84 -12.47
CA VAL A 134 -4.17 -6.97 -11.09
C VAL A 134 -5.40 -7.86 -11.13
N ALA A 135 -5.44 -8.87 -10.26
CA ALA A 135 -6.62 -9.69 -10.04
C ALA A 135 -6.92 -9.79 -8.55
N MET A 136 -8.21 -9.91 -8.25
CA MET A 136 -8.70 -10.19 -6.91
C MET A 136 -9.41 -11.53 -6.91
N LEU A 137 -9.23 -12.29 -5.83
CA LEU A 137 -9.89 -13.55 -5.58
C LEU A 137 -10.49 -13.50 -4.19
N ASP A 138 -11.81 -13.55 -4.08
CA ASP A 138 -12.51 -13.60 -2.80
C ASP A 138 -12.82 -15.07 -2.49
N LEU A 139 -12.29 -15.60 -1.39
CA LEU A 139 -12.54 -16.98 -0.95
C LEU A 139 -13.64 -17.07 0.11
N ARG A 140 -14.12 -15.95 0.66
CA ARG A 140 -15.04 -15.93 1.81
C ARG A 140 -16.38 -16.64 1.58
N PRO A 141 -16.85 -17.46 2.54
CA PRO A 141 -18.05 -18.26 2.40
C PRO A 141 -19.38 -17.49 2.57
N GLU A 142 -19.39 -16.33 3.22
CA GLU A 142 -20.62 -15.59 3.56
C GLU A 142 -21.38 -15.02 2.33
N TRP A 143 -20.73 -14.83 1.17
CA TRP A 143 -21.30 -14.23 -0.04
C TRP A 143 -20.81 -14.99 -1.31
N PRO A 144 -21.51 -16.04 -1.78
CA PRO A 144 -20.95 -17.00 -2.73
C PRO A 144 -21.01 -16.52 -4.17
N HIS A 145 -20.15 -15.58 -4.58
CA HIS A 145 -19.92 -15.25 -5.99
C HIS A 145 -18.45 -14.87 -6.25
N MET A 146 -17.81 -15.58 -7.17
CA MET A 146 -16.51 -15.19 -7.75
C MET A 146 -16.64 -13.81 -8.41
N LYS A 147 -16.22 -12.73 -7.72
CA LYS A 147 -15.92 -11.46 -8.41
C LYS A 147 -14.61 -11.62 -9.16
N LYS A 148 -14.68 -12.27 -10.32
CA LYS A 148 -13.62 -12.24 -11.31
C LYS A 148 -13.51 -10.80 -11.79
N THR A 149 -12.55 -10.05 -11.29
CA THR A 149 -12.22 -8.75 -11.88
C THR A 149 -11.68 -9.05 -13.28
N ASN A 150 -12.55 -8.81 -14.28
CA ASN A 150 -12.19 -8.90 -15.68
C ASN A 150 -11.11 -7.85 -15.95
N ARG A 151 -9.88 -8.36 -16.15
CA ARG A 151 -8.64 -7.61 -16.30
C ARG A 151 -8.77 -6.44 -17.27
N ALA A 152 -8.44 -5.25 -16.79
CA ALA A 152 -7.70 -4.29 -17.60
C ALA A 152 -6.21 -4.56 -17.37
N ILE A 153 -5.41 -4.58 -18.44
CA ILE A 153 -3.95 -4.43 -18.32
C ILE A 153 -3.71 -2.99 -17.87
N VAL A 154 -3.01 -2.78 -16.76
CA VAL A 154 -2.48 -1.46 -16.41
C VAL A 154 -1.20 -1.26 -17.21
N PRO A 155 -1.15 -0.31 -18.18
CA PRO A 155 0.06 -0.09 -18.96
C PRO A 155 1.20 0.39 -18.06
N ALA A 156 2.44 -0.06 -18.30
CA ALA A 156 3.60 0.40 -17.51
C ALA A 156 3.77 1.93 -17.57
N ALA A 157 3.35 2.57 -18.68
CA ALA A 157 3.36 4.02 -18.85
C ALA A 157 2.42 4.76 -17.88
N ALA A 158 1.40 4.09 -17.32
CA ALA A 158 0.52 4.67 -16.30
C ALA A 158 1.16 4.68 -14.89
N GLY A 159 2.35 4.10 -14.74
CA GLY A 159 3.04 3.96 -13.47
C GLY A 159 2.40 2.92 -12.54
N GLU A 160 2.84 2.91 -11.29
CA GLU A 160 2.42 1.90 -10.30
C GLU A 160 1.14 2.30 -9.56
N THR A 161 0.82 3.60 -9.51
CA THR A 161 -0.30 4.14 -8.72
C THR A 161 -1.64 3.44 -8.99
N PRO A 162 -2.05 3.16 -10.24
CA PRO A 162 -3.31 2.47 -10.49
C PRO A 162 -3.34 1.03 -9.98
N ILE A 163 -2.19 0.36 -9.98
CA ILE A 163 -2.03 -1.02 -9.47
C ILE A 163 -2.29 -1.02 -7.97
N TRP A 164 -1.60 -0.15 -7.23
CA TRP A 164 -1.71 -0.05 -5.79
C TRP A 164 -3.10 0.41 -5.35
N LEU A 165 -3.68 1.42 -6.00
CA LEU A 165 -5.05 1.86 -5.73
C LEU A 165 -6.07 0.74 -5.89
N THR A 166 -5.90 -0.09 -6.92
CA THR A 166 -6.79 -1.24 -7.16
C THR A 166 -6.71 -2.24 -6.02
N LEU A 167 -5.50 -2.57 -5.56
CA LEU A 167 -5.31 -3.44 -4.40
C LEU A 167 -5.90 -2.83 -3.13
N TRP A 168 -5.47 -1.62 -2.74
CA TRP A 168 -5.93 -0.97 -1.50
C TRP A 168 -7.44 -0.85 -1.44
N SER A 169 -8.08 -0.43 -2.53
CA SER A 169 -9.53 -0.28 -2.59
C SER A 169 -10.24 -1.63 -2.52
N SER A 170 -9.67 -2.69 -3.06
CA SER A 170 -10.27 -4.02 -2.97
C SER A 170 -10.17 -4.59 -1.55
N PHE A 171 -9.11 -4.23 -0.82
CA PHE A 171 -8.90 -4.60 0.58
C PHE A 171 -9.58 -3.67 1.60
N ASP A 172 -10.47 -2.78 1.16
CA ASP A 172 -11.12 -1.76 2.00
C ASP A 172 -10.11 -0.96 2.84
N TRP A 173 -8.93 -0.69 2.28
CA TRP A 173 -7.84 0.05 2.93
C TRP A 173 -7.31 -0.57 4.24
N ARG A 174 -7.53 -1.86 4.49
CA ARG A 174 -7.02 -2.61 5.66
C ARG A 174 -5.51 -2.92 5.59
N LEU A 175 -4.69 -1.91 5.28
CA LEU A 175 -3.29 -2.07 4.92
C LEU A 175 -2.42 -2.70 6.01
N LYS A 176 -2.76 -2.48 7.29
CA LYS A 176 -2.03 -3.06 8.44
C LYS A 176 -2.14 -4.58 8.51
N GLU A 177 -3.27 -5.11 8.06
CA GLU A 177 -3.57 -6.54 8.06
C GLU A 177 -2.97 -7.22 6.83
N MET A 178 -2.45 -6.43 5.87
CA MET A 178 -1.94 -6.96 4.62
C MET A 178 -0.55 -7.55 4.77
N THR A 179 -0.41 -8.75 4.22
CA THR A 179 0.86 -9.43 3.99
C THR A 179 1.15 -9.51 2.49
N PHE A 180 2.42 -9.58 2.13
CA PHE A 180 2.86 -9.61 0.75
C PHE A 180 3.94 -10.67 0.56
N GLU A 181 3.81 -11.45 -0.51
CA GLU A 181 4.79 -12.46 -0.88
C GLU A 181 5.05 -12.41 -2.39
N THR A 182 6.32 -12.49 -2.80
CA THR A 182 6.67 -12.59 -4.21
C THR A 182 7.11 -14.02 -4.52
N ILE A 183 6.39 -14.68 -5.42
CA ILE A 183 6.64 -16.06 -5.81
C ILE A 183 7.34 -16.04 -7.19
N SER A 184 8.58 -16.52 -7.24
CA SER A 184 9.47 -16.42 -8.41
C SER A 184 9.17 -17.43 -9.52
N ASP A 185 8.69 -18.62 -9.16
CA ASP A 185 8.24 -19.62 -10.13
C ASP A 185 6.73 -19.47 -10.26
N ARG A 186 6.29 -18.71 -11.26
CA ARG A 186 4.87 -18.52 -11.55
C ARG A 186 4.22 -19.92 -11.61
N PRO A 187 3.40 -20.36 -10.64
CA PRO A 187 2.43 -21.38 -10.96
C PRO A 187 1.65 -20.82 -12.15
N ASN A 188 1.36 -21.64 -13.16
CA ASN A 188 0.54 -21.17 -14.27
C ASN A 188 -0.70 -20.52 -13.64
N ILE A 189 -0.96 -19.25 -13.96
CA ILE A 189 -2.03 -18.52 -13.28
C ILE A 189 -3.38 -19.15 -13.59
N GLU A 190 -3.48 -19.83 -14.74
CA GLU A 190 -4.59 -20.70 -15.06
C GLU A 190 -4.67 -21.90 -14.11
N ASP A 191 -3.55 -22.46 -13.64
CA ASP A 191 -3.53 -23.52 -12.63
C ASP A 191 -3.93 -22.98 -11.25
N VAL A 192 -3.51 -21.78 -10.85
CA VAL A 192 -3.96 -21.15 -9.58
C VAL A 192 -5.46 -20.87 -9.63
N VAL A 193 -5.91 -20.25 -10.72
CA VAL A 193 -7.34 -19.98 -10.94
C VAL A 193 -8.13 -21.29 -11.04
N SER A 194 -7.61 -22.32 -11.72
CA SER A 194 -8.27 -23.63 -11.87
C SER A 194 -8.29 -24.41 -10.56
N MET A 195 -7.21 -24.37 -9.77
CA MET A 195 -7.11 -24.99 -8.45
C MET A 195 -8.13 -24.38 -7.50
N VAL A 196 -8.23 -23.05 -7.47
CA VAL A 196 -9.24 -22.35 -6.67
C VAL A 196 -10.66 -22.64 -7.16
N GLN A 197 -10.88 -22.66 -8.48
CA GLN A 197 -12.18 -23.04 -9.06
C GLN A 197 -12.56 -24.50 -8.78
N ALA A 198 -11.59 -25.41 -8.75
CA ALA A 198 -11.80 -26.82 -8.41
C ALA A 198 -12.12 -27.00 -6.91
N PHE A 199 -11.38 -26.31 -6.04
CA PHE A 199 -11.65 -26.28 -4.60
C PHE A 199 -13.10 -25.86 -4.30
N HIS A 200 -13.62 -24.87 -5.02
CA HIS A 200 -15.01 -24.42 -4.86
C HIS A 200 -16.05 -25.42 -5.39
N LYS A 201 -15.71 -26.21 -6.42
CA LYS A 201 -16.59 -27.27 -6.96
C LYS A 201 -16.67 -28.50 -6.03
N ASP A 202 -15.57 -28.82 -5.36
CA ASP A 202 -15.46 -29.99 -4.50
C ASP A 202 -15.80 -29.70 -3.02
N SER A 203 -16.02 -28.43 -2.67
CA SER A 203 -16.50 -28.01 -1.36
C SER A 203 -17.97 -28.42 -1.17
N PRO A 204 -18.29 -29.28 -0.18
CA PRO A 204 -19.65 -29.78 0.04
C PRO A 204 -20.51 -28.68 0.67
N GLY A 205 -21.10 -27.83 -0.17
CA GLY A 205 -21.98 -26.75 0.27
C GLY A 205 -22.53 -25.82 -0.82
N ALA A 206 -21.92 -25.78 -2.02
CA ALA A 206 -22.34 -24.89 -3.12
C ALA A 206 -23.58 -25.36 -3.90
N GLY A 207 -24.54 -25.97 -3.21
CA GLY A 207 -25.78 -26.46 -3.78
C GLY A 207 -26.89 -26.51 -2.74
N ARG A 208 -27.40 -25.34 -2.35
CA ARG A 208 -28.75 -25.13 -1.82
C ARG A 208 -29.13 -23.65 -1.86
#